data_AF-A0A7D8V502-F1
#
_entry.id   AF-A0A7D8V502-F1
#
_cell.length_a   1.000
_cell.length_b   1.000
_cell.length_c   1.000
_cell.angle_alpha   90.00
_cell.angle_beta   90.00
_cell.angle_gamma   90.00
#
_symmetry.space_group_name_H-M   'P 1'
#
loop_
_entity.id
_entity.type
_entity.pdbx_description
1 polymer ?
#
loop_
_entity_poly.entity_id
_entity_poly.type
_entity_poly.pdbx_seq_one_letter_code
_entity_poly.pdbx_strand_id
1 'polypeptide(L)'
;MRPLTEEETKAVFEKLTNYIGKNLVHLVDRDEDDQYCFRLHKDRVYYLPLPMLHLATSVARPNLISLGTCLGRFSKSGKFKLGVTCLDWLAKYAKYKVWIKPAGELPFLYGNHVAKAHLGRITEDTPEHQGVVVFNMADMPLGFGVTARSTIQTRDLDPAGIVVFHQADVGEYLRDEDTMF
;
A
#
# COMPACT_ATOMS: atom_id res chain seq x y z
N MET A 1 -0.65 18.41 -13.40
CA MET A 1 0.01 17.13 -13.08
C MET A 1 1.29 17.03 -13.89
N ARG A 2 2.42 16.67 -13.27
CA ARG A 2 3.70 16.50 -13.97
C ARG A 2 4.13 15.02 -13.97
N PRO A 3 4.97 14.58 -14.92
CA PRO A 3 5.65 13.29 -14.80
C PRO A 3 6.57 13.27 -13.57
N LEU A 4 6.84 12.08 -13.06
CA LEU A 4 7.84 11.85 -12.02
C LEU A 4 9.24 11.99 -12.62
N THR A 5 10.19 12.46 -11.83
CA THR A 5 11.61 12.39 -12.21
C THR A 5 12.13 10.95 -12.09
N GLU A 6 13.31 10.67 -12.62
CA GLU A 6 13.92 9.33 -12.50
C GLU A 6 14.14 8.93 -11.03
N GLU A 7 14.61 9.87 -10.21
CA GLU A 7 14.82 9.65 -8.78
C GLU A 7 13.51 9.36 -8.03
N GLU A 8 12.46 10.14 -8.32
CA GLU A 8 11.13 9.94 -7.72
C GLU A 8 10.52 8.61 -8.16
N THR A 9 10.68 8.26 -9.43
CA THR A 9 10.19 6.99 -10.00
C THR A 9 10.87 5.82 -9.31
N LYS A 10 12.20 5.89 -9.12
CA LYS A 10 12.96 4.88 -8.39
C LYS A 10 12.47 4.75 -6.94
N ALA A 11 12.27 5.85 -6.22
CA ALA A 11 11.80 5.83 -4.85
C ALA A 11 10.39 5.21 -4.70
N VAL A 12 9.48 5.50 -5.64
CA VAL A 12 8.14 4.91 -5.67
C VAL A 12 8.24 3.41 -5.96
N PHE A 13 8.97 3.02 -6.99
CA PHE A 13 9.09 1.62 -7.39
C PHE A 13 9.82 0.76 -6.37
N GLU A 14 10.85 1.27 -5.70
CA GLU A 14 11.48 0.59 -4.56
C GLU A 14 10.46 0.30 -3.45
N LYS A 15 9.61 1.29 -3.13
CA LYS A 15 8.58 1.11 -2.10
C LYS A 15 7.50 0.11 -2.52
N LEU A 16 7.04 0.14 -3.77
CA LEU A 16 6.05 -0.82 -4.29
C LEU A 16 6.63 -2.23 -4.38
N THR A 17 7.87 -2.37 -4.85
CA THR A 17 8.58 -3.66 -4.97
C THR A 17 8.66 -4.38 -3.63
N ASN A 18 8.74 -3.66 -2.52
CA ASN A 18 8.70 -4.26 -1.17
C ASN A 18 7.38 -5.00 -0.85
N TYR A 19 6.28 -4.76 -1.56
CA TYR A 19 5.00 -5.45 -1.34
C TYR A 19 4.67 -6.46 -2.45
N ILE A 20 4.90 -6.09 -3.71
CA ILE A 20 4.51 -6.90 -4.89
C ILE A 20 5.68 -7.61 -5.58
N GLY A 21 6.93 -7.27 -5.23
CA GLY A 21 8.12 -7.84 -5.84
C GLY A 21 8.16 -7.62 -7.36
N LYS A 22 8.41 -8.70 -8.11
CA LYS A 22 8.52 -8.68 -9.58
C LYS A 22 7.19 -8.42 -10.30
N ASN A 23 6.06 -8.52 -9.59
CA ASN A 23 4.72 -8.32 -10.17
C ASN A 23 4.41 -6.85 -10.47
N LEU A 24 5.34 -5.92 -10.20
CA LEU A 24 5.22 -4.50 -10.56
C LEU A 24 4.98 -4.30 -12.06
N VAL A 25 5.50 -5.20 -12.91
CA VAL A 25 5.29 -5.14 -14.37
C VAL A 25 3.80 -5.16 -14.72
N HIS A 26 2.97 -5.90 -13.99
CA HIS A 26 1.52 -5.96 -14.21
C HIS A 26 0.75 -4.68 -13.84
N LEU A 27 1.40 -3.73 -13.14
CA LEU A 27 0.85 -2.40 -12.91
C LEU A 27 1.20 -1.42 -14.04
N VAL A 28 2.20 -1.73 -14.87
CA VAL A 28 2.64 -0.84 -15.95
C VAL A 28 2.17 -1.37 -17.30
N ASP A 29 2.49 -2.63 -17.57
CA ASP A 29 2.15 -3.34 -18.81
C ASP A 29 0.90 -4.19 -18.57
N ARG A 30 -0.24 -3.64 -18.95
CA ARG A 30 -1.54 -4.32 -18.92
C ARG A 30 -1.98 -4.59 -20.36
N ASP A 31 -2.44 -5.82 -20.60
CA ASP A 31 -2.84 -6.30 -21.94
C ASP A 31 -4.25 -5.83 -22.39
N GLU A 32 -4.71 -4.68 -21.92
CA GLU A 32 -5.96 -4.03 -22.34
C GLU A 32 -5.68 -2.56 -22.62
N ASP A 33 -6.40 -1.95 -23.56
CA ASP A 33 -6.23 -0.63 -24.20
C ASP A 33 -5.97 0.62 -23.29
N ASP A 34 -5.90 0.44 -21.97
CA ASP A 34 -5.62 1.47 -20.98
C ASP A 34 -4.18 1.35 -20.45
N GLN A 35 -3.22 1.92 -21.17
CA GLN A 35 -1.90 2.19 -20.60
C GLN A 35 -2.06 3.07 -19.35
N TYR A 36 -1.51 2.64 -18.20
CA TYR A 36 -1.51 3.43 -16.98
C TYR A 36 -0.23 4.24 -16.82
N CYS A 37 -0.33 5.39 -16.17
CA CYS A 37 0.82 6.22 -15.89
C CYS A 37 0.81 6.76 -14.45
N PHE A 38 2.01 7.02 -13.93
CA PHE A 38 2.21 7.70 -12.66
C PHE A 38 2.37 9.19 -12.90
N ARG A 39 1.68 10.01 -12.11
CA ARG A 39 1.77 11.48 -12.17
C ARG A 39 1.89 12.08 -10.78
N LEU A 40 2.69 13.13 -10.67
CA LEU A 40 2.87 13.86 -9.43
C LEU A 40 2.04 15.15 -9.46
N HIS A 41 1.33 15.40 -8.37
CA HIS A 41 0.60 16.63 -8.12
C HIS A 41 0.55 16.95 -6.63
N LYS A 42 0.97 18.16 -6.25
CA LYS A 42 1.05 18.63 -4.85
C LYS A 42 1.72 17.58 -3.92
N ASP A 43 2.88 17.08 -4.33
CA ASP A 43 3.69 16.05 -3.64
C ASP A 43 3.04 14.67 -3.50
N ARG A 44 1.89 14.44 -4.15
CA ARG A 44 1.19 13.16 -4.19
C ARG A 44 1.36 12.48 -5.53
N VAL A 45 1.50 11.16 -5.50
CA VAL A 45 1.64 10.32 -6.69
C VAL A 45 0.29 9.67 -6.97
N TYR A 46 -0.19 9.88 -8.18
CA TYR A 46 -1.44 9.35 -8.69
C TYR A 46 -1.17 8.31 -9.77
N TYR A 47 -1.97 7.25 -9.77
CA TYR A 47 -2.01 6.19 -10.76
C TYR A 47 -3.33 6.27 -11.52
N LEU A 48 -3.24 6.45 -12.83
CA LEU A 48 -4.40 6.69 -13.69
C LEU A 48 -4.17 6.20 -15.12
N PRO A 49 -5.23 5.90 -15.87
CA PRO A 49 -5.13 5.55 -17.28
C PRO A 49 -4.78 6.78 -18.14
N LEU A 50 -4.04 6.57 -19.23
CA LEU A 50 -3.53 7.61 -20.11
C LEU A 50 -4.64 8.49 -20.75
N PRO A 51 -5.82 7.97 -21.14
CA PRO A 51 -6.93 8.81 -21.61
C PRO A 51 -7.40 9.85 -20.59
N MET A 52 -7.46 9.51 -19.30
CA MET A 52 -7.83 10.45 -18.24
C MET A 52 -6.80 11.58 -18.09
N LEU A 53 -5.52 11.29 -18.32
CA LEU A 53 -4.48 12.32 -18.29
C LEU A 53 -4.70 13.38 -19.36
N HIS A 54 -5.05 12.98 -20.58
CA HIS A 54 -5.32 13.91 -21.68
C HIS A 54 -6.47 14.86 -21.34
N LEU A 55 -7.57 14.33 -20.78
CA LEU A 55 -8.70 15.15 -20.33
C LEU A 55 -8.31 16.12 -19.20
N ALA A 56 -7.46 15.68 -18.28
CA ALA A 56 -7.03 16.50 -17.15
C ALA A 56 -6.15 17.70 -17.55
N THR A 57 -5.60 17.73 -18.77
CA THR A 57 -4.87 18.90 -19.28
C THR A 57 -5.75 20.15 -19.41
N SER A 58 -7.06 19.98 -19.54
CA SER A 58 -8.04 21.08 -19.62
C SER A 58 -8.29 21.78 -18.27
N VAL A 59 -7.89 21.17 -17.15
CA VAL A 59 -8.14 21.69 -15.80
C VAL A 59 -6.89 22.38 -15.25
N ALA A 60 -7.05 23.64 -14.83
CA ALA A 60 -5.96 24.40 -14.23
C ALA A 60 -5.44 23.76 -12.93
N ARG A 61 -4.12 23.84 -12.71
CA ARG A 61 -3.44 23.21 -11.56
C ARG A 61 -4.03 23.57 -10.17
N PRO A 62 -4.47 24.82 -9.89
CA PRO A 62 -5.10 25.15 -8.61
C PRO A 62 -6.44 24.44 -8.40
N ASN A 63 -7.20 24.25 -9.48
CA ASN A 63 -8.55 23.67 -9.47
C ASN A 63 -8.53 22.13 -9.45
N LEU A 64 -7.42 21.53 -9.86
CA LEU A 64 -7.24 20.08 -9.81
C LEU A 64 -6.93 19.63 -8.38
N ILE A 65 -7.85 18.86 -7.78
CA ILE A 65 -7.70 18.30 -6.43
C ILE A 65 -7.05 16.91 -6.51
N SER A 66 -7.79 15.93 -7.03
CA SER A 66 -7.37 14.53 -7.17
C SER A 66 -7.77 13.99 -8.56
N LEU A 67 -7.04 12.99 -9.06
CA LEU A 67 -7.35 12.31 -10.32
C LEU A 67 -6.84 10.87 -10.27
N GLY A 68 -7.74 9.90 -10.52
CA GLY A 68 -7.39 8.48 -10.45
C GLY A 68 -7.16 8.01 -9.00
N THR A 69 -6.25 7.07 -8.81
CA THR A 69 -5.94 6.51 -7.49
C THR A 69 -4.69 7.16 -6.91
N CYS A 70 -4.79 7.76 -5.73
CA CYS A 70 -3.60 8.20 -4.98
C CYS A 70 -2.84 6.98 -4.47
N LEU A 71 -1.55 6.86 -4.76
CA LEU A 71 -0.69 5.81 -4.18
C LEU A 71 -0.08 6.23 -2.86
N GLY A 72 0.11 7.54 -2.67
CA GLY A 72 0.83 8.05 -1.53
C GLY A 72 1.43 9.41 -1.81
N ARG A 73 2.29 9.85 -0.90
CA ARG A 73 2.90 11.17 -0.94
C ARG A 73 4.38 11.13 -0.61
N PHE A 74 5.12 12.08 -1.15
CA PHE A 74 6.48 12.35 -0.72
C PHE A 74 6.48 13.14 0.59
N SER A 75 7.32 12.73 1.53
CA SER A 75 7.63 13.53 2.71
C SER A 75 8.49 14.73 2.33
N LYS A 76 8.57 15.71 3.22
CA LYS A 76 9.54 16.83 3.10
C LYS A 76 11.00 16.35 3.02
N SER A 77 11.27 15.15 3.52
CA SER A 77 12.59 14.48 3.46
C SER A 77 12.81 13.67 2.18
N GLY A 78 11.90 13.73 1.20
CA GLY A 78 12.02 13.04 -0.08
C GLY A 78 11.68 11.53 -0.03
N LYS A 79 11.21 11.01 1.10
CA LYS A 79 10.80 9.60 1.22
C LYS A 79 9.36 9.41 0.77
N PHE A 80 9.11 8.38 -0.02
CA PHE A 80 7.76 8.04 -0.45
C PHE A 80 7.01 7.26 0.66
N LYS A 81 5.91 7.82 1.15
CA LYS A 81 4.97 7.16 2.07
C LYS A 81 3.78 6.65 1.27
N LEU A 82 3.61 5.33 1.26
CA LEU A 82 2.47 4.66 0.66
C LEU A 82 1.20 4.93 1.50
N GLY A 83 0.08 5.23 0.84
CA GLY A 83 -1.23 5.40 1.48
C GLY A 83 -2.13 4.18 1.26
N VAL A 84 -3.16 4.02 2.11
CA VAL A 84 -4.10 2.89 2.00
C VAL A 84 -4.93 2.88 0.71
N THR A 85 -5.07 4.03 0.05
CA THR A 85 -5.85 4.22 -1.19
C THR A 85 -5.43 3.31 -2.36
N CYS A 86 -4.20 2.78 -2.34
CA CYS A 86 -3.72 1.86 -3.36
C CYS A 86 -3.80 0.38 -2.97
N LEU A 87 -4.44 0.06 -1.84
CA LEU A 87 -4.57 -1.29 -1.33
C LEU A 87 -5.19 -2.24 -2.35
N ASP A 88 -6.26 -1.85 -3.04
CA ASP A 88 -6.94 -2.71 -4.01
C ASP A 88 -6.07 -3.09 -5.22
N TRP A 89 -5.16 -2.19 -5.61
CA TRP A 89 -4.20 -2.45 -6.68
C TRP A 89 -3.09 -3.38 -6.21
N LEU A 90 -2.54 -3.14 -5.02
CA LEU A 90 -1.39 -3.89 -4.51
C LEU A 90 -1.79 -5.26 -3.95
N ALA A 91 -2.96 -5.38 -3.33
CA ALA A 91 -3.45 -6.64 -2.74
C ALA A 91 -3.56 -7.77 -3.77
N LYS A 92 -3.90 -7.45 -5.03
CA LYS A 92 -4.00 -8.40 -6.14
C LYS A 92 -2.66 -9.07 -6.46
N TYR A 93 -1.57 -8.33 -6.34
CA TYR A 93 -0.23 -8.76 -6.75
C TYR A 93 0.73 -8.97 -5.58
N ALA A 94 0.25 -8.82 -4.33
CA ALA A 94 1.06 -8.91 -3.13
C ALA A 94 1.69 -10.30 -3.00
N LYS A 95 3.02 -10.32 -2.86
CA LYS A 95 3.79 -11.57 -2.71
C LYS A 95 3.61 -12.17 -1.33
N TYR A 96 3.70 -11.33 -0.29
CA TYR A 96 3.58 -11.75 1.10
C TYR A 96 2.31 -11.18 1.71
N LYS A 97 1.50 -12.09 2.25
CA LYS A 97 0.18 -11.83 2.81
C LYS A 97 0.09 -12.36 4.24
N VAL A 98 -0.65 -11.64 5.07
CA VAL A 98 -0.94 -12.01 6.46
C VAL A 98 -2.45 -11.95 6.66
N TRP A 99 -3.03 -13.00 7.22
CA TRP A 99 -4.43 -13.05 7.59
C TRP A 99 -4.56 -12.92 9.10
N ILE A 100 -5.42 -12.01 9.54
CA ILE A 100 -5.71 -11.80 10.96
C ILE A 100 -7.07 -12.40 11.33
N LYS A 101 -7.15 -12.92 12.56
CA LYS A 101 -8.40 -13.44 13.14
C LYS A 101 -9.38 -12.30 13.42
N PRO A 102 -10.69 -12.57 13.50
CA PRO A 102 -11.71 -11.56 13.81
C PRO A 102 -11.42 -10.73 15.07
N ALA A 103 -10.86 -11.35 16.11
CA ALA A 103 -10.48 -10.65 17.35
C ALA A 103 -9.42 -9.56 17.15
N GLY A 104 -8.59 -9.68 16.11
CA GLY A 104 -7.53 -8.72 15.77
C GLY A 104 -7.88 -7.72 14.68
N GLU A 105 -9.03 -7.87 14.01
CA GLU A 105 -9.46 -6.99 12.92
C GLU A 105 -9.68 -5.57 13.41
N LEU A 106 -10.55 -5.41 14.42
CA LEU A 106 -10.89 -4.10 14.94
C LEU A 106 -9.67 -3.36 15.55
N PRO A 107 -8.81 -4.02 16.36
CA PRO A 107 -7.55 -3.40 16.80
C PRO A 107 -6.67 -2.90 15.64
N PHE A 108 -6.54 -3.68 14.56
CA PHE A 108 -5.72 -3.31 13.41
C PHE A 108 -6.32 -2.10 12.67
N LEU A 109 -7.65 -2.06 12.49
CA LEU A 109 -8.36 -0.92 11.89
C LEU A 109 -8.33 0.35 12.76
N TYR A 110 -7.95 0.22 14.02
CA TYR A 110 -7.64 1.35 14.91
C TYR A 110 -6.15 1.72 14.92
N GLY A 111 -5.34 1.19 14.00
CA GLY A 111 -3.93 1.53 13.85
C GLY A 111 -2.99 0.76 14.80
N ASN A 112 -3.48 -0.29 15.47
CA ASN A 112 -2.62 -1.10 16.32
C ASN A 112 -1.82 -2.13 15.50
N HIS A 113 -0.67 -2.54 16.05
CA HIS A 113 0.13 -3.63 15.49
C HIS A 113 -0.57 -4.99 15.66
N VAL A 114 -0.19 -5.95 14.82
CA VAL A 114 -0.73 -7.31 14.90
C VAL A 114 0.10 -8.14 15.86
N ALA A 115 -0.51 -8.55 16.97
CA ALA A 115 0.07 -9.50 17.91
C ALA A 115 -0.06 -10.95 17.41
N LYS A 116 0.81 -11.84 17.90
CA LYS A 116 0.81 -13.27 17.54
C LYS A 116 -0.52 -13.96 17.84
N ALA A 117 -1.19 -13.59 18.94
CA ALA A 117 -2.52 -14.14 19.28
C ALA A 117 -3.56 -13.92 18.16
N HIS A 118 -3.45 -12.79 17.46
CA HIS A 118 -4.36 -12.37 16.39
C HIS A 118 -3.95 -12.89 15.00
N LEU A 119 -2.76 -13.48 14.86
CA LEU A 119 -2.33 -14.06 13.60
C LEU A 119 -3.15 -15.31 13.28
N GLY A 120 -3.79 -15.33 12.11
CA GLY A 120 -4.47 -16.49 11.55
C GLY A 120 -3.54 -17.28 10.64
N ARG A 121 -3.08 -16.66 9.56
CA ARG A 121 -2.18 -17.26 8.56
C ARG A 121 -1.12 -16.25 8.14
N ILE A 122 0.07 -16.73 7.82
CA ILE A 122 1.14 -15.95 7.20
C ILE A 122 1.66 -16.72 5.98
N THR A 123 2.06 -16.00 4.95
CA THR A 123 2.71 -16.61 3.78
C THR A 123 4.04 -17.24 4.21
N GLU A 124 4.33 -18.44 3.72
CA GLU A 124 5.60 -19.11 4.02
C GLU A 124 6.80 -18.31 3.48
N ASP A 125 7.97 -18.54 4.08
CA ASP A 125 9.23 -17.85 3.74
C ASP A 125 9.17 -16.32 3.76
N THR A 126 8.23 -15.73 4.53
CA THR A 126 8.21 -14.28 4.74
C THR A 126 9.42 -13.88 5.62
N PRO A 127 10.34 -13.02 5.11
CA PRO A 127 11.48 -12.52 5.87
C PRO A 127 11.06 -11.57 7.00
N GLU A 128 12.00 -11.25 7.88
CA GLU A 128 11.86 -10.12 8.82
C GLU A 128 11.96 -8.78 8.07
N HIS A 129 11.23 -7.77 8.54
CA HIS A 129 11.18 -6.41 7.96
C HIS A 129 10.70 -6.36 6.50
N GLN A 130 9.89 -7.33 6.09
CA GLN A 130 9.30 -7.40 4.78
C GLN A 130 7.94 -6.70 4.74
N GLY A 131 7.67 -5.96 3.65
CA GLY A 131 6.34 -5.41 3.38
C GLY A 131 5.31 -6.51 3.12
N VAL A 132 4.21 -6.50 3.87
CA VAL A 132 3.10 -7.44 3.77
C VAL A 132 1.78 -6.72 3.59
N VAL A 133 0.86 -7.36 2.89
CA VAL A 133 -0.55 -6.93 2.85
C VAL A 133 -1.33 -7.74 3.87
N VAL A 134 -2.09 -7.04 4.70
CA VAL A 134 -2.91 -7.62 5.77
C VAL A 134 -4.31 -7.85 5.24
N PHE A 135 -4.84 -9.05 5.46
CA PHE A 135 -6.16 -9.51 5.08
C PHE A 135 -6.94 -9.97 6.31
N ASN A 136 -8.26 -9.93 6.26
CA ASN A 136 -9.10 -10.66 7.21
C ASN A 136 -9.23 -12.14 6.81
N MET A 137 -9.89 -12.95 7.63
CA MET A 137 -10.11 -14.38 7.33
C MET A 137 -11.02 -14.65 6.11
N ALA A 138 -11.68 -13.62 5.57
CA ALA A 138 -12.54 -13.70 4.39
C ALA A 138 -11.85 -13.20 3.11
N ASP A 139 -10.51 -13.13 3.09
CA ASP A 139 -9.69 -12.65 1.96
C ASP A 139 -9.96 -11.19 1.55
N MET A 140 -10.50 -10.37 2.46
CA MET A 140 -10.64 -8.93 2.26
C MET A 140 -9.37 -8.20 2.71
N PRO A 141 -8.75 -7.36 1.86
CA PRO A 141 -7.57 -6.62 2.24
C PRO A 141 -7.93 -5.49 3.24
N LEU A 142 -7.17 -5.41 4.32
CA LEU A 142 -7.38 -4.44 5.41
C LEU A 142 -6.34 -3.34 5.44
N GLY A 143 -5.13 -3.58 4.92
CA GLY A 143 -4.06 -2.59 4.96
C GLY A 143 -2.68 -3.12 4.65
N PHE A 144 -1.68 -2.30 4.95
CA PHE A 144 -0.27 -2.59 4.80
C PHE A 144 0.39 -2.77 6.16
N GLY A 145 1.38 -3.65 6.20
CA GLY A 145 2.22 -3.85 7.37
C GLY A 145 3.64 -4.21 6.98
N VAL A 146 4.51 -4.27 7.99
CA VAL A 146 5.89 -4.76 7.88
C VAL A 146 6.07 -5.86 8.90
N THR A 147 6.64 -7.00 8.50
CA THR A 147 6.89 -8.09 9.45
C THR A 147 7.90 -7.66 10.51
N ALA A 148 7.58 -7.97 11.76
CA ALA A 148 8.48 -7.76 12.89
C ALA A 148 9.46 -8.93 13.06
N ARG A 149 9.12 -10.13 12.57
CA ARG A 149 9.90 -11.36 12.66
C ARG A 149 9.71 -12.19 11.40
N SER A 150 10.65 -13.11 11.14
CA SER A 150 10.49 -14.07 10.06
C SER A 150 9.39 -15.08 10.35
N THR A 151 8.92 -15.79 9.33
CA THR A 151 7.87 -16.82 9.48
C THR A 151 8.25 -17.90 10.49
N ILE A 152 9.53 -18.30 10.53
CA ILE A 152 10.04 -19.33 11.43
C ILE A 152 10.01 -18.81 12.88
N GLN A 153 10.59 -17.63 13.13
CA GLN A 153 10.61 -17.01 14.46
C GLN A 153 9.22 -16.67 14.98
N THR A 154 8.28 -16.37 14.09
CA THR A 154 6.89 -16.09 14.44
C THR A 154 6.19 -17.30 15.06
N ARG A 155 6.65 -18.53 14.81
CA ARG A 155 6.05 -19.75 15.40
C ARG A 155 6.33 -19.86 16.89
N ASP A 156 7.53 -19.47 17.31
CA ASP A 156 8.01 -19.59 18.70
C ASP A 156 7.77 -18.31 19.53
N LEU A 157 7.10 -17.32 18.94
CA LEU A 157 6.85 -16.03 19.58
C LEU A 157 5.75 -16.12 20.64
N ASP A 158 5.91 -15.39 21.74
CA ASP A 158 4.87 -15.20 22.75
C ASP A 158 3.56 -14.66 22.13
N PRO A 159 2.37 -15.06 22.61
CA PRO A 159 1.09 -14.57 22.08
C PRO A 159 0.94 -13.05 22.05
N ALA A 160 1.57 -12.32 22.99
CA ALA A 160 1.57 -10.86 23.03
C ALA A 160 2.64 -10.24 22.12
N GLY A 161 3.57 -11.04 21.59
CA GLY A 161 4.62 -10.60 20.70
C GLY A 161 4.07 -10.03 19.39
N ILE A 162 4.66 -8.92 18.94
CA ILE A 162 4.28 -8.28 17.69
C ILE A 162 4.82 -9.10 16.52
N VAL A 163 3.93 -9.42 15.57
CA VAL A 163 4.27 -10.14 14.33
C VAL A 163 4.31 -9.20 13.14
N VAL A 164 3.41 -8.21 13.10
CA VAL A 164 3.35 -7.22 12.02
C VAL A 164 3.23 -5.82 12.61
N PHE A 165 4.16 -4.96 12.24
CA PHE A 165 4.07 -3.53 12.44
C PHE A 165 3.05 -2.96 11.46
N HIS A 166 2.05 -2.29 12.00
CA HIS A 166 1.09 -1.52 11.23
C HIS A 166 1.80 -0.42 10.41
N GLN A 167 1.33 -0.18 9.18
CA GLN A 167 1.81 0.92 8.32
C GLN A 167 0.67 1.81 7.82
N ALA A 168 -0.41 1.18 7.35
CA ALA A 168 -1.63 1.87 6.96
C ALA A 168 -2.80 0.87 6.97
N ASP A 169 -4.02 1.33 7.24
CA ASP A 169 -5.21 0.48 7.28
C ASP A 169 -6.45 1.21 6.74
N VAL A 170 -7.48 0.46 6.34
CA VAL A 170 -8.70 1.05 5.75
C VAL A 170 -9.53 1.84 6.76
N GLY A 171 -9.32 1.67 8.07
CA GLY A 171 -9.91 2.52 9.08
C GLY A 171 -9.37 3.96 9.05
N GLU A 172 -8.25 4.22 8.35
CA GLU A 172 -7.80 5.59 8.08
C GLU A 172 -8.84 6.39 7.28
N TYR A 173 -9.68 5.75 6.45
CA TYR A 173 -10.74 6.43 5.71
C TYR A 173 -11.76 7.13 6.61
N LEU A 174 -11.89 6.73 7.87
CA LEU A 174 -12.79 7.37 8.84
C LEU A 174 -12.04 8.30 9.81
N ARG A 175 -10.71 8.18 9.89
CA ARG A 175 -9.89 8.87 10.89
C ARG A 175 -9.12 10.05 10.32
N ASP A 176 -8.67 9.94 9.07
CA ASP A 176 -7.69 10.85 8.45
C ASP A 176 -8.16 11.35 7.07
N GLU A 177 -9.47 11.55 6.88
CA GLU A 177 -10.09 11.99 5.61
C GLU A 177 -9.40 13.21 4.99
N ASP A 178 -9.09 14.23 5.81
CA ASP A 178 -8.47 15.49 5.38
C ASP A 178 -7.09 15.32 4.73
N THR A 179 -6.38 14.24 5.05
CA THR A 179 -5.01 14.03 4.58
C THR A 179 -4.92 13.09 3.37
N MET A 180 -6.03 12.46 2.97
CA MET A 180 -6.08 11.44 1.93
C MET A 180 -6.23 11.98 0.51
N PHE A 181 -6.91 13.12 0.32
CA PHE A 181 -7.18 13.73 -1.01
C PHE A 181 -6.54 15.12 -1.19
#